data_AF-A0AAD8VJU3-F1
#
_entry.id   AF-A0AAD8VJU3-F1
#
_cell.length_a   1.000
_cell.length_b   1.000
_cell.length_c   1.000
_cell.angle_alpha   90.00
_cell.angle_beta   90.00
_cell.angle_gamma   90.00
#
_symmetry.space_group_name_H-M   'P 1'
#
loop_
_entity.id
_entity.type
_entity.pdbx_description
1 polymer ?
#
loop_
_entity_poly.entity_id
_entity_poly.type
_entity_poly.pdbx_seq_one_letter_code
_entity_poly.pdbx_strand_id
1 'polypeptide(L)'
;MKDRITQMEKDLRSTYALVAIVNKKSEIAADVERYALTELHKATESLNFIALNRAEENKRIHERVNALTQLSSAEEIFWREHSKASAVAQFQDRVQQVHHFFDKCYKAMRVVWKTMFPLNAVPPTLLALMSEFGLLSIANATGDLEALYPKVLLPANIIVDRLEENSRVPEERGTPQG
;
A
#
# COMPACT_ATOMS: atom_id res chain seq x y z
N MET A 1 47.98 -16.70 -30.29
CA MET A 1 47.80 -15.27 -29.93
C MET A 1 46.57 -14.68 -30.64
N LYS A 2 46.40 -14.90 -31.97
CA LYS A 2 45.20 -14.52 -32.74
C LYS A 2 43.88 -15.01 -32.12
N ASP A 3 43.79 -16.28 -31.74
CA ASP A 3 42.54 -16.86 -31.21
C ASP A 3 42.10 -16.20 -29.88
N ARG A 4 43.06 -15.79 -29.05
CA ARG A 4 42.79 -15.05 -27.81
C ARG A 4 42.25 -13.64 -28.08
N ILE A 5 42.75 -12.98 -29.12
CA ILE A 5 42.29 -11.65 -29.54
C ILE A 5 40.85 -11.77 -30.08
N THR A 6 40.57 -12.74 -30.95
CA THR A 6 39.23 -12.98 -31.48
C THR A 6 38.22 -13.34 -30.38
N GLN A 7 38.64 -14.12 -29.38
CA GLN A 7 37.79 -14.44 -28.23
C GLN A 7 37.49 -13.19 -27.38
N MET A 8 38.49 -12.35 -27.09
CA MET A 8 38.28 -11.10 -26.37
C MET A 8 37.34 -10.14 -27.11
N GLU A 9 37.44 -10.03 -28.43
CA GLU A 9 36.54 -9.20 -29.23
C GLU A 9 35.09 -9.68 -29.14
N LYS A 10 34.89 -11.00 -29.14
CA LYS A 10 33.56 -11.61 -28.96
C LYS A 10 33.01 -11.32 -27.56
N ASP A 11 33.82 -11.48 -26.52
CA ASP A 11 33.42 -11.24 -25.13
C ASP A 11 33.10 -9.76 -24.89
N LEU A 12 33.87 -8.85 -25.50
CA LEU A 12 33.62 -7.41 -25.44
C LEU A 12 32.26 -7.04 -26.06
N ARG A 13 31.96 -7.60 -27.25
CA ARG A 13 30.67 -7.40 -27.92
C ARG A 13 29.50 -7.96 -27.11
N SER A 14 29.69 -9.14 -26.52
CA SER A 14 28.69 -9.76 -25.64
C SER A 14 28.42 -8.89 -24.40
N THR A 15 29.49 -8.35 -23.79
CA THR A 15 29.38 -7.48 -22.62
C THR A 15 28.63 -6.20 -22.98
N TYR A 16 28.92 -5.59 -24.13
CA TYR A 16 28.22 -4.38 -24.59
C TYR A 16 26.72 -4.63 -24.82
N ALA A 17 26.36 -5.78 -25.40
CA ALA A 17 24.98 -6.18 -25.58
C ALA A 17 24.24 -6.36 -24.24
N LEU A 18 24.88 -6.98 -23.25
CA LEU A 18 24.32 -7.14 -21.91
C LEU A 18 24.10 -5.78 -21.23
N VAL A 19 25.08 -4.86 -21.32
CA VAL A 19 24.94 -3.49 -20.78
C VAL A 19 23.77 -2.75 -21.43
N ALA A 20 23.61 -2.85 -22.75
CA ALA A 20 22.48 -2.22 -23.44
C ALA A 20 21.13 -2.78 -22.98
N ILE A 21 21.04 -4.11 -22.77
CA ILE A 21 19.83 -4.75 -22.24
C ILE A 21 19.54 -4.28 -20.80
N VAL A 22 20.56 -4.23 -19.95
CA VAL A 22 20.42 -3.75 -18.56
C VAL A 22 19.95 -2.30 -18.54
N ASN A 23 20.55 -1.44 -19.34
CA ASN A 23 20.12 -0.04 -19.47
C ASN A 23 18.66 0.04 -19.91
N LYS A 24 18.26 -0.72 -20.94
CA LYS A 24 16.87 -0.68 -21.41
C LYS A 24 15.88 -1.17 -20.34
N LYS A 25 16.24 -2.22 -19.59
CA LYS A 25 15.43 -2.70 -18.47
C LYS A 25 15.33 -1.67 -17.34
N SER A 26 16.41 -0.95 -17.04
CA SER A 26 16.37 0.12 -16.03
C SER A 26 15.48 1.29 -16.45
N GLU A 27 15.46 1.67 -17.74
CA GLU A 27 14.54 2.69 -18.25
C GLU A 27 13.07 2.27 -18.05
N ILE A 28 12.74 1.03 -18.44
CA ILE A 28 11.38 0.50 -18.29
C ILE A 28 10.97 0.45 -16.81
N ALA A 29 11.88 0.03 -15.92
CA ALA A 29 11.62 0.02 -14.49
C ALA A 29 11.32 1.43 -13.95
N ALA A 30 12.08 2.43 -14.38
CA ALA A 30 11.85 3.83 -14.00
C ALA A 30 10.50 4.35 -14.53
N ASP A 31 10.11 4.00 -15.75
CA ASP A 31 8.83 4.41 -16.33
C ASP A 31 7.64 3.76 -15.59
N VAL A 32 7.74 2.48 -15.26
CA VAL A 32 6.74 1.76 -14.44
C VAL A 32 6.62 2.41 -13.05
N GLU A 33 7.75 2.74 -12.43
CA GLU A 33 7.78 3.41 -11.14
C GLU A 33 7.11 4.79 -11.18
N ARG A 34 7.42 5.62 -12.19
CA ARG A 34 6.77 6.93 -12.38
C ARG A 34 5.27 6.80 -12.59
N TYR A 35 4.83 5.82 -13.39
CA TYR A 35 3.43 5.55 -13.60
C TYR A 35 2.73 5.18 -12.29
N ALA A 36 3.30 4.26 -11.51
CA ALA A 36 2.75 3.84 -10.22
C ALA A 36 2.64 5.02 -9.24
N LEU A 37 3.66 5.88 -9.15
CA LEU A 37 3.61 7.09 -8.31
C LEU A 37 2.54 8.08 -8.77
N THR A 38 2.33 8.19 -10.08
CA THR A 38 1.28 9.07 -10.65
C THR A 38 -0.11 8.59 -10.26
N GLU A 39 -0.40 7.30 -10.41
CA GLU A 39 -1.69 6.73 -10.02
C GLU A 39 -1.91 6.80 -8.50
N LEU A 40 -0.84 6.58 -7.72
CA LEU A 40 -0.87 6.76 -6.27
C LEU A 40 -1.22 8.19 -5.86
N HIS A 41 -0.65 9.18 -6.56
CA HIS A 41 -0.96 10.58 -6.30
C HIS A 41 -2.43 10.90 -6.59
N LYS A 42 -2.95 10.47 -7.75
CA LYS A 42 -4.37 10.63 -8.09
C LYS A 42 -5.29 9.98 -7.07
N ALA A 43 -4.97 8.76 -6.63
CA ALA A 43 -5.74 8.04 -5.61
C ALA A 43 -5.65 8.73 -4.24
N THR A 44 -4.52 9.36 -3.92
CA THR A 44 -4.37 10.16 -2.71
C THR A 44 -5.25 11.40 -2.79
N GLU A 45 -5.22 12.13 -3.91
CA GLU A 45 -6.04 13.34 -4.14
C GLU A 45 -7.54 13.08 -4.07
N SER A 46 -8.03 11.94 -4.60
CA SER A 46 -9.45 11.60 -4.50
C SER A 46 -9.93 11.39 -3.06
N LEU A 47 -9.02 11.05 -2.14
CA LEU A 47 -9.30 10.86 -0.71
C LEU A 47 -9.13 12.14 0.12
N ASN A 48 -8.90 13.30 -0.50
CA ASN A 48 -8.55 14.53 0.22
C ASN A 48 -9.68 15.06 1.12
N PHE A 49 -10.95 14.69 0.87
CA PHE A 49 -12.08 15.11 1.68
C PHE A 49 -12.10 14.52 3.10
N ILE A 50 -11.26 13.50 3.36
CA ILE A 50 -11.21 12.76 4.63
C ILE A 50 -10.16 13.34 5.60
N ALA A 51 -9.32 14.29 5.14
CA ALA A 51 -8.27 14.92 5.94
C ALA A 51 -8.85 15.80 7.07
N LEU A 52 -9.34 15.16 8.14
CA LEU A 52 -10.01 15.79 9.29
C LEU A 52 -9.06 16.71 10.07
N ASN A 53 -7.74 16.44 10.05
CA ASN A 53 -6.71 17.27 10.68
C ASN A 53 -5.37 17.14 9.94
N ARG A 54 -5.08 18.12 9.07
CA ARG A 54 -3.87 18.14 8.23
C ARG A 54 -2.56 18.17 9.02
N ALA A 55 -2.54 18.82 10.19
CA ALA A 55 -1.34 18.89 11.02
C ALA A 55 -0.98 17.53 11.62
N GLU A 56 -2.00 16.80 12.05
CA GLU A 56 -1.83 15.46 12.64
C GLU A 56 -1.54 14.41 11.56
N GLU A 57 -2.17 14.51 10.39
CA GLU A 57 -1.84 13.72 9.19
C GLU A 57 -0.36 13.89 8.83
N ASN A 58 0.11 15.15 8.71
CA ASN A 58 1.52 15.43 8.40
C ASN A 58 2.48 14.85 9.44
N LYS A 59 2.13 14.88 10.73
CA LYS A 59 2.93 14.27 11.79
C LYS A 59 3.05 12.76 11.61
N ARG A 60 1.93 12.05 11.41
CA ARG A 60 1.92 10.59 11.20
C ARG A 60 2.69 10.18 9.95
N ILE A 61 2.52 10.92 8.85
CA ILE A 61 3.28 10.71 7.61
C ILE A 61 4.77 10.86 7.88
N HIS A 62 5.18 11.93 8.55
CA HIS A 62 6.59 12.21 8.83
C HIS A 62 7.22 11.11 9.69
N GLU A 63 6.55 10.68 10.76
CA GLU A 63 7.00 9.57 11.61
C GLU A 63 7.17 8.27 10.81
N ARG A 64 6.22 7.98 9.92
CA ARG A 64 6.25 6.78 9.08
C ARG A 64 7.34 6.82 8.02
N VAL A 65 7.53 7.96 7.34
CA VAL A 65 8.62 8.14 6.37
C VAL A 65 9.98 7.98 7.04
N ASN A 66 10.13 8.52 8.25
CA ASN A 66 11.35 8.36 9.03
C ASN A 66 11.61 6.88 9.37
N ALA A 67 10.59 6.15 9.83
CA ALA A 67 10.70 4.72 10.10
C ALA A 67 11.06 3.90 8.84
N LEU A 68 10.40 4.17 7.71
CA LEU A 68 10.70 3.51 6.43
C LEU A 68 12.15 3.78 6.00
N THR A 69 12.60 5.02 6.11
CA THR A 69 13.98 5.40 5.76
C THR A 69 15.01 4.69 6.64
N GLN A 70 14.73 4.55 7.94
CA GLN A 70 15.62 3.90 8.91
C GLN A 70 15.70 2.38 8.74
N LEU A 71 14.58 1.74 8.36
CA LEU A 71 14.50 0.29 8.17
C LEU A 71 15.05 -0.17 6.82
N SER A 72 15.23 0.75 5.87
CA SER A 72 15.62 0.41 4.50
C SER A 72 17.09 0.04 4.38
N SER A 73 17.34 -1.10 3.75
CA SER A 73 18.70 -1.54 3.45
C SER A 73 19.38 -0.60 2.42
N ALA A 74 20.70 -0.73 2.27
CA ALA A 74 21.45 0.07 1.29
C ALA A 74 21.01 -0.18 -0.16
N GLU A 75 20.40 -1.34 -0.43
CA GLU A 75 19.92 -1.75 -1.75
C GLU A 75 18.50 -1.26 -2.05
N GLU A 76 17.74 -0.83 -1.02
CA GLU A 76 16.36 -0.33 -1.14
C GLU A 76 16.31 1.19 -1.35
N ILE A 77 16.83 1.62 -2.51
CA ILE A 77 16.93 3.03 -2.89
C ILE A 77 15.56 3.73 -2.91
N PHE A 78 14.49 3.00 -3.21
CA PHE A 78 13.12 3.51 -3.29
C PHE A 78 12.67 4.23 -2.01
N TRP A 79 12.87 3.60 -0.85
CA TRP A 79 12.40 4.10 0.43
C TRP A 79 13.29 5.19 1.03
N ARG A 80 14.55 5.29 0.57
CA ARG A 80 15.46 6.39 0.93
C ARG A 80 15.07 7.70 0.26
N GLU A 81 14.39 7.62 -0.88
CA GLU A 81 13.88 8.80 -1.54
C GLU A 81 12.63 9.31 -0.80
N HIS A 82 12.81 10.41 -0.06
CA HIS A 82 11.77 10.96 0.80
C HIS A 82 10.45 11.25 0.06
N SER A 83 10.52 11.72 -1.19
CA SER A 83 9.34 11.97 -2.03
C SER A 83 8.50 10.70 -2.25
N LYS A 84 9.15 9.58 -2.56
CA LYS A 84 8.52 8.29 -2.84
C LYS A 84 7.95 7.66 -1.58
N ALA A 85 8.75 7.62 -0.51
CA ALA A 85 8.30 7.14 0.79
C ALA A 85 7.11 7.97 1.31
N SER A 86 7.14 9.29 1.13
CA SER A 86 6.06 10.19 1.53
C SER A 86 4.77 9.95 0.74
N ALA A 87 4.85 9.71 -0.57
CA ALA A 87 3.66 9.43 -1.38
C ALA A 87 2.94 8.15 -0.92
N VAL A 88 3.71 7.08 -0.64
CA VAL A 88 3.16 5.83 -0.12
C VAL A 88 2.60 6.00 1.29
N ALA A 89 3.34 6.68 2.17
CA ALA A 89 2.90 6.94 3.54
C ALA A 89 1.60 7.75 3.59
N GLN A 90 1.47 8.77 2.73
CA GLN A 90 0.27 9.60 2.58
C GLN A 90 -0.94 8.77 2.14
N PHE A 91 -0.80 8.01 1.06
CA PHE A 91 -1.90 7.17 0.57
C PHE A 91 -2.38 6.20 1.64
N GLN A 92 -1.45 5.50 2.29
CA GLN A 92 -1.78 4.54 3.33
C GLN A 92 -2.43 5.18 4.56
N ASP A 93 -1.99 6.38 4.99
CA ASP A 93 -2.65 7.11 6.09
C ASP A 93 -4.09 7.46 5.71
N ARG A 94 -4.33 7.92 4.48
CA ARG A 94 -5.68 8.25 3.99
C ARG A 94 -6.59 7.04 3.92
N VAL A 95 -6.11 5.90 3.41
CA VAL A 95 -6.87 4.64 3.42
C VAL A 95 -7.24 4.22 4.85
N GLN A 96 -6.33 4.39 5.81
CA GLN A 96 -6.60 4.09 7.21
C GLN A 96 -7.64 5.04 7.81
N GLN A 97 -7.60 6.33 7.47
CA GLN A 97 -8.62 7.30 7.89
C GLN A 97 -10.01 6.94 7.32
N VAL A 98 -10.08 6.54 6.04
CA VAL A 98 -11.32 6.06 5.40
C VAL A 98 -11.90 4.87 6.17
N HIS A 99 -11.06 3.87 6.47
CA HIS A 99 -11.48 2.69 7.20
C HIS A 99 -12.00 3.04 8.60
N HIS A 100 -11.30 3.91 9.33
CA HIS A 100 -11.72 4.39 10.65
C HIS A 100 -13.04 5.16 10.61
N PHE A 101 -13.25 5.96 9.57
CA PHE A 101 -14.50 6.66 9.35
C PHE A 101 -15.67 5.67 9.18
N PHE A 102 -15.53 4.68 8.28
CA PHE A 102 -16.57 3.69 8.06
C PHE A 102 -16.83 2.81 9.30
N ASP A 103 -15.80 2.47 10.07
CA ASP A 103 -15.96 1.75 11.35
C ASP A 103 -16.74 2.58 12.39
N LYS A 104 -16.48 3.89 12.47
CA LYS A 104 -17.28 4.80 13.31
C LYS A 104 -18.75 4.86 12.86
N CYS A 105 -19.00 4.99 11.56
CA CYS A 105 -20.35 4.95 11.01
C CYS A 105 -21.06 3.64 11.35
N TYR A 106 -20.37 2.51 11.19
CA TYR A 106 -20.90 1.20 11.53
C TYR A 106 -21.27 1.08 13.01
N LYS A 107 -20.37 1.50 13.90
CA LYS A 107 -20.60 1.49 15.35
C LYS A 107 -21.79 2.37 15.73
N ALA A 108 -21.90 3.57 15.17
CA ALA A 108 -23.01 4.49 15.43
C ALA A 108 -24.35 3.90 14.96
N MET A 109 -24.41 3.40 13.72
CA MET A 109 -25.64 2.79 13.17
C MET A 109 -26.02 1.51 13.90
N ARG A 110 -25.05 0.71 14.34
CA ARG A 110 -25.27 -0.47 15.17
C ARG A 110 -25.97 -0.11 16.49
N VAL A 111 -25.60 1.01 17.12
CA VAL A 111 -26.28 1.48 18.34
C VAL A 111 -27.73 1.81 18.04
N VAL A 112 -27.99 2.55 16.96
CA VAL A 112 -29.36 2.88 16.52
C VAL A 112 -30.17 1.61 16.25
N TRP A 113 -29.60 0.65 15.52
CA TRP A 113 -30.24 -0.63 15.20
C TRP A 113 -30.63 -1.39 16.47
N LYS A 114 -29.72 -1.55 17.43
CA LYS A 114 -29.99 -2.27 18.68
C LYS A 114 -31.07 -1.58 19.52
N THR A 115 -31.15 -0.26 19.45
CA THR A 115 -32.19 0.50 20.15
C THR A 115 -33.56 0.34 19.49
N MET A 116 -33.62 0.39 18.16
CA MET A 116 -34.88 0.30 17.41
C MET A 116 -35.41 -1.15 17.28
N PHE A 117 -34.50 -2.12 17.17
CA PHE A 117 -34.80 -3.52 16.91
C PHE A 117 -34.07 -4.44 17.90
N PRO A 118 -34.38 -4.38 19.21
CA PRO A 118 -33.61 -5.06 20.26
C PRO A 118 -33.64 -6.60 20.15
N LEU A 119 -34.64 -7.17 19.48
CA LEU A 119 -34.80 -8.61 19.30
C LEU A 119 -34.18 -9.12 17.98
N ASN A 120 -33.78 -8.21 17.08
CA ASN A 120 -33.23 -8.59 15.78
C ASN A 120 -31.71 -8.71 15.85
N ALA A 121 -31.16 -9.68 15.12
CA ALA A 121 -29.71 -9.76 14.93
C ALA A 121 -29.19 -8.48 14.27
N VAL A 122 -28.02 -8.01 14.70
CA VAL A 122 -27.38 -6.85 14.07
C VAL A 122 -26.72 -7.29 12.77
N PRO A 123 -27.00 -6.61 11.64
CA PRO A 123 -26.29 -6.87 10.40
C PRO A 123 -24.76 -6.73 10.55
N PRO A 124 -23.98 -7.66 9.99
CA PRO A 124 -22.54 -7.77 10.27
C PRO A 124 -21.69 -6.71 9.58
N THR A 125 -22.21 -6.03 8.55
CA THR A 125 -21.46 -5.03 7.77
C THR A 125 -22.20 -3.69 7.71
N LEU A 126 -21.46 -2.61 7.47
CA LEU A 126 -22.06 -1.28 7.26
C LEU A 126 -23.02 -1.26 6.09
N LEU A 127 -22.66 -1.92 4.98
CA LEU A 127 -23.51 -2.01 3.79
C LEU A 127 -24.86 -2.68 4.12
N ALA A 128 -24.83 -3.78 4.87
CA ALA A 128 -26.05 -4.47 5.27
C ALA A 128 -26.90 -3.58 6.18
N LEU A 129 -26.31 -2.90 7.17
CA LEU A 129 -27.04 -1.92 7.99
C LEU A 129 -27.66 -0.81 7.14
N MET A 130 -26.90 -0.21 6.20
CA MET A 130 -27.42 0.84 5.32
C MET A 130 -28.57 0.34 4.43
N SER A 131 -28.54 -0.91 4.00
CA SER A 131 -29.63 -1.54 3.25
C SER A 131 -30.89 -1.66 4.10
N GLU A 132 -30.76 -2.14 5.35
CA GLU A 132 -31.89 -2.29 6.26
C GLU A 132 -32.55 -0.95 6.62
N PHE A 133 -31.76 0.13 6.71
CA PHE A 133 -32.29 1.49 6.90
C PHE A 133 -32.82 2.14 5.61
N GLY A 134 -32.77 1.45 4.45
CA GLY A 134 -33.17 2.01 3.16
C GLY A 134 -32.26 3.13 2.64
N LEU A 135 -31.10 3.35 3.26
CA LEU A 135 -30.18 4.43 2.95
C LEU A 135 -29.45 4.23 1.61
N LEU A 136 -29.31 2.97 1.15
CA LEU A 136 -28.71 2.68 -0.16
C LEU A 136 -29.60 3.14 -1.32
N SER A 137 -30.92 3.09 -1.19
CA SER A 137 -31.83 3.63 -2.20
C SER A 137 -31.75 5.15 -2.28
N ILE A 138 -31.53 5.84 -1.15
CA ILE A 138 -31.35 7.30 -1.08
C ILE A 138 -29.97 7.70 -1.64
N ALA A 139 -28.90 6.98 -1.27
CA ALA A 139 -27.55 7.19 -1.80
C ALA A 139 -27.48 6.93 -3.32
N ASN A 140 -28.18 5.90 -3.82
CA ASN A 140 -28.28 5.63 -5.26
C ASN A 140 -29.10 6.71 -5.99
N ALA A 141 -30.14 7.25 -5.37
CA ALA A 141 -30.95 8.33 -5.94
C ALA A 141 -30.22 9.69 -5.96
N THR A 142 -29.21 9.88 -5.11
CA THR A 142 -28.33 11.06 -5.14
C THR A 142 -27.19 10.94 -6.15
N GLY A 143 -27.06 9.78 -6.80
CA GLY A 143 -26.10 9.51 -7.86
C GLY A 143 -24.69 9.27 -7.33
N ASP A 144 -24.03 8.28 -7.92
CA ASP A 144 -22.57 8.12 -7.91
C ASP A 144 -21.92 7.16 -6.89
N LEU A 145 -22.43 5.93 -6.79
CA LEU A 145 -21.65 4.82 -6.21
C LEU A 145 -20.73 4.13 -7.24
N GLU A 146 -21.06 4.18 -8.53
CA GLU A 146 -20.25 3.54 -9.59
C GLU A 146 -18.95 4.28 -9.92
N ALA A 147 -18.84 5.60 -9.68
CA ALA A 147 -17.55 6.30 -9.83
C ALA A 147 -16.58 6.10 -8.65
N LEU A 148 -17.04 5.60 -7.50
CA LEU A 148 -16.22 5.44 -6.28
C LEU A 148 -15.56 4.05 -6.14
N TYR A 149 -15.92 3.09 -6.98
CA TYR A 149 -15.27 1.77 -7.01
C TYR A 149 -14.66 1.48 -8.39
N PRO A 150 -13.43 1.94 -8.68
CA PRO A 150 -12.63 1.19 -9.63
C PRO A 150 -12.34 -0.16 -8.98
N LYS A 151 -12.64 -1.25 -9.72
CA LYS A 151 -12.23 -2.62 -9.40
C LYS A 151 -10.70 -2.70 -9.26
N VAL A 152 -10.18 -2.32 -8.11
CA VAL A 152 -8.81 -2.63 -7.73
C VAL A 152 -8.88 -3.85 -6.82
N LEU A 153 -8.73 -5.02 -7.44
CA LEU A 153 -8.28 -6.22 -6.74
C LEU A 153 -6.88 -5.90 -6.17
N LEU A 154 -6.82 -5.31 -4.98
CA LEU A 154 -5.60 -5.26 -4.21
C LEU A 154 -5.37 -6.68 -3.66
N PRO A 155 -4.23 -7.34 -3.98
CA PRO A 155 -3.86 -8.55 -3.27
C PRO A 155 -3.49 -8.15 -1.84
N ALA A 156 -4.37 -8.47 -0.89
CA ALA A 156 -4.25 -8.12 0.52
C ALA A 156 -3.13 -8.86 1.29
N ASN A 157 -2.19 -9.53 0.61
CA ASN A 157 -1.47 -10.66 1.22
C ASN A 157 0.06 -10.56 1.18
N ILE A 158 0.69 -9.56 0.56
CA ILE A 158 2.16 -9.64 0.31
C ILE A 158 3.03 -8.94 1.38
N ILE A 159 2.47 -8.04 2.20
CA ILE A 159 3.28 -7.24 3.14
C ILE A 159 3.10 -7.65 4.61
N VAL A 160 1.98 -8.30 4.96
CA VAL A 160 1.72 -8.70 6.37
C VAL A 160 2.50 -9.96 6.75
N ASP A 161 2.65 -10.93 5.84
CA ASP A 161 3.34 -12.19 6.15
C ASP A 161 4.84 -12.00 6.44
N ARG A 162 5.51 -11.03 5.80
CA ARG A 162 6.94 -10.75 6.05
C ARG A 162 7.23 -10.01 7.37
N LEU A 163 6.22 -9.40 7.99
CA LEU A 163 6.39 -8.72 9.27
C LEU A 163 6.18 -9.67 10.46
N GLU A 164 5.39 -10.73 10.30
CA GLU A 164 5.24 -11.76 11.33
C GLU A 164 6.38 -12.80 11.31
N GLU A 165 6.96 -13.09 10.14
CA GLU A 165 8.06 -14.05 10.01
C GLU A 165 9.37 -13.56 10.65
N ASN A 166 9.58 -12.24 10.70
CA ASN A 166 10.76 -11.61 11.31
C ASN A 166 10.64 -11.38 12.84
N SER A 167 9.51 -11.74 13.46
CA SER A 167 9.31 -11.60 14.91
C SER A 167 9.59 -12.90 15.70
N ARG A 168 9.99 -13.99 15.04
CA ARG A 168 10.44 -15.21 15.72
C ARG A 168 11.92 -15.10 16.07
N VAL A 169 12.17 -14.79 17.33
CA VAL A 169 13.49 -14.93 17.97
C VAL A 169 13.98 -16.38 17.80
N PRO A 170 15.22 -16.63 17.34
CA PRO A 170 15.79 -17.96 17.38
C PRO A 170 16.17 -18.31 18.83
N GLU A 171 15.57 -19.37 19.37
CA GLU A 171 16.06 -20.02 20.58
C GLU A 171 17.52 -20.46 20.36
N GLU A 172 18.41 -19.98 21.23
CA GLU A 172 19.82 -20.36 21.27
C GLU A 172 19.96 -21.88 21.43
N ARG A 173 20.63 -22.52 20.47
CA ARG A 173 21.13 -23.89 20.65
C ARG A 173 22.31 -23.86 21.62
N GLY A 174 22.09 -24.39 22.81
CA GLY A 174 23.16 -24.79 23.72
C GLY A 174 24.10 -25.82 23.07
N THR A 175 25.38 -25.63 23.30
CA THR A 175 26.56 -26.35 22.81
C THR A 175 26.63 -27.83 23.26
N PRO A 176 27.43 -28.66 22.57
CA PRO A 176 27.57 -30.09 22.88
C PRO A 176 28.44 -30.31 24.12
N GLN A 177 27.97 -31.13 25.05
CA GLN A 177 28.82 -31.71 26.09
C GLN A 177 29.59 -32.90 25.50
N GLY A 178 30.89 -32.95 25.82
CA GLY A 178 31.78 -34.06 25.48
C GLY A 178 31.58 -35.31 26.32
#